data_AF-A0A822CRT4-F1
#
_entry.id   AF-A0A822CRT4-F1
#
_cell.length_a   1.000
_cell.length_b   1.000
_cell.length_c   1.000
_cell.angle_alpha   90.00
_cell.angle_beta   90.00
_cell.angle_gamma   90.00
#
_symmetry.space_group_name_H-M   'P 1'
#
loop_
_entity.id
_entity.type
_entity.pdbx_description
1 polymer ?
#
loop_
_entity_poly.entity_id
_entity_poly.type
_entity_poly.pdbx_seq_one_letter_code
_entity_poly.pdbx_strand_id
1 'polypeptide(L)' 'GIDTDPELKYPKGAGRVAFSNQQSYIAAISARFVQLQHGDIDKRVEVKPYVLDDQLCDECAGARCGGKFAPFFCAN' A
#
# COMPACT_ATOMS: atom_id res chain seq x y z
N GLY A 1 5.40 9.24 -3.31
CA GLY A 1 6.00 9.04 -4.64
C GLY A 1 4.89 8.83 -5.66
N ILE A 2 5.11 9.24 -6.91
CA ILE A 2 4.17 8.96 -8.01
C ILE A 2 4.56 7.67 -8.70
N ASP A 3 3.57 6.83 -9.03
CA ASP A 3 3.81 5.61 -9.78
C ASP A 3 4.11 5.98 -11.23
N THR A 4 5.28 5.58 -11.71
CA THR A 4 5.77 5.94 -13.04
C THR A 4 6.12 4.69 -13.82
N ASP A 5 6.00 4.78 -15.14
CA ASP A 5 6.50 3.74 -16.02
C ASP A 5 8.03 3.58 -15.86
N PRO A 6 8.56 2.36 -15.64
CA PRO A 6 9.99 2.17 -15.43
C PRO A 6 10.85 2.60 -16.62
N GLU A 7 10.35 2.46 -17.84
CA GLU A 7 11.07 2.76 -19.08
C GLU A 7 10.85 4.21 -19.51
N LEU A 8 9.59 4.65 -19.55
CA LEU A 8 9.21 5.97 -20.06
C LEU A 8 9.21 7.08 -18.98
N LYS A 9 9.37 6.72 -17.70
CA LYS A 9 9.31 7.62 -16.53
C LYS A 9 8.03 8.46 -16.46
N TYR A 10 6.96 8.02 -17.12
CA TYR A 10 5.71 8.76 -17.22
C TYR A 10 4.70 8.35 -16.12
N PRO A 11 3.94 9.28 -15.51
CA PRO A 11 2.99 8.95 -14.44
C PRO A 11 1.87 8.00 -14.90
N LYS A 12 1.60 6.97 -14.09
CA LYS A 12 0.56 5.94 -14.36
C LYS A 12 -0.80 6.23 -13.72
N GLY A 13 -0.97 7.43 -13.14
CA GLY A 13 -2.23 7.81 -12.48
C GLY A 13 -2.43 7.20 -11.09
N ALA A 14 -1.38 6.61 -10.52
CA ALA A 14 -1.36 6.12 -9.14
C ALA A 14 -0.20 6.75 -8.35
N GLY A 15 -0.30 6.74 -7.03
CA GLY A 15 0.72 7.25 -6.14
C GLY A 15 0.87 6.35 -4.91
N ARG A 16 2.02 6.48 -4.26
CA ARG A 16 2.34 5.78 -3.02
C ARG A 16 2.64 6.80 -1.94
N VAL A 17 2.15 6.52 -0.74
CA VAL A 17 2.41 7.31 0.46
C VAL A 17 3.08 6.41 1.50
N ALA A 18 4.00 6.98 2.26
CA ALA A 18 4.62 6.31 3.39
C ALA A 18 4.19 7.02 4.67
N PHE A 19 3.92 6.25 5.72
CA PHE A 19 3.56 6.77 7.03
C PHE A 19 4.73 6.54 7.98
N SER A 20 5.04 7.51 8.82
CA SER A 20 6.01 7.37 9.92
C SER A 20 5.44 6.65 11.14
N ASN A 21 4.12 6.43 11.17
CA ASN A 21 3.40 5.77 12.27
C ASN A 21 2.55 4.61 11.73
N GLN A 22 2.72 3.44 12.34
CA GLN A 22 1.95 2.23 12.01
C GLN A 22 0.44 2.41 12.19
N GLN A 23 0.01 3.14 13.21
CA GLN A 23 -1.41 3.41 13.45
C GLN A 23 -2.03 4.23 12.31
N SER A 24 -1.31 5.23 11.79
CA SER A 24 -1.76 6.02 10.64
C SER A 24 -1.86 5.18 9.36
N TYR A 25 -0.90 4.26 9.15
CA TYR A 25 -0.96 3.29 8.06
C TYR A 25 -2.20 2.39 8.16
N ILE A 26 -2.41 1.76 9.32
CA ILE A 26 -3.56 0.86 9.56
C ILE A 26 -4.89 1.61 9.39
N ALA A 27 -4.98 2.84 9.90
CA ALA A 27 -6.18 3.67 9.76
C ALA A 27 -6.49 3.98 8.28
N ALA A 28 -5.48 4.35 7.50
CA ALA A 28 -5.64 4.67 6.08
C ALA A 28 -6.07 3.45 5.25
N ILE A 29 -5.48 2.28 5.49
CA ILE A 29 -5.86 1.03 4.82
C ILE A 29 -7.28 0.62 5.22
N SER A 30 -7.60 0.65 6.52
CA SER A 30 -8.92 0.27 7.04
C SER A 30 -10.05 1.14 6.49
N ALA A 31 -9.78 2.43 6.27
CA ALA A 31 -10.75 3.35 5.69
C ALA A 31 -11.12 3.00 4.24
N ARG A 32 -10.22 2.35 3.48
CA ARG A 32 -10.32 1.97 2.05
C ARG A 32 -10.50 3.13 1.07
N PHE A 33 -11.33 4.11 1.39
CA PHE A 33 -11.51 5.33 0.64
C PHE A 33 -11.21 6.53 1.53
N VAL A 34 -10.45 7.48 1.00
CA VAL A 34 -10.11 8.73 1.68
C VAL A 34 -10.64 9.89 0.85
N GLN A 35 -11.26 10.85 1.52
CA GLN A 35 -11.65 12.12 0.91
C GLN A 35 -10.49 13.11 1.05
N LEU A 36 -10.01 13.63 -0.08
CA LEU A 36 -8.98 14.65 -0.15
C LEU A 36 -9.67 15.97 -0.49
N GLN A 37 -9.65 16.88 0.47
CA GLN A 37 -10.21 18.23 0.33
C GLN A 37 -9.09 19.26 0.39
N HIS A 38 -9.02 20.10 -0.63
CA HIS A 38 -8.07 21.20 -0.69
C HIS A 38 -8.62 22.37 -1.53
N GLY A 39 -9.05 23.44 -0.87
CA GLY A 39 -9.79 24.52 -1.53
C GLY A 39 -11.07 23.98 -2.17
N ASP A 40 -11.28 24.29 -3.46
CA ASP A 40 -12.43 23.79 -4.24
C ASP A 40 -12.23 22.36 -4.78
N ILE A 41 -11.09 21.72 -4.47
CA ILE A 41 -10.80 20.35 -4.90
C ILE A 41 -11.36 19.38 -3.86
N ASP A 42 -12.30 18.55 -4.31
CA ASP A 42 -12.82 17.43 -3.54
C ASP A 42 -12.66 16.13 -4.35
N LYS A 43 -11.83 15.20 -3.84
CA LYS A 43 -11.50 13.95 -4.53
C LYS A 43 -11.59 12.76 -3.57
N ARG A 44 -12.30 11.74 -4.00
CA ARG A 44 -12.32 10.44 -3.32
C ARG A 44 -11.27 9.51 -3.95
N VAL A 45 -10.35 9.02 -3.15
CA VAL A 45 -9.28 8.10 -3.60
C VAL A 45 -9.42 6.74 -2.91
N GLU A 46 -9.13 5.66 -3.64
CA GLU A 46 -9.02 4.32 -3.07
C GLU A 46 -7.59 4.09 -2.56
N VAL A 47 -7.45 3.53 -1.37
CA VAL A 47 -6.17 3.17 -0.76
C VAL A 47 -6.05 1.65 -0.71
N LYS A 48 -4.92 1.13 -1.14
CA LYS A 48 -4.58 -0.31 -1.10
C LYS A 48 -3.23 -0.50 -0.41
N PRO A 49 -3.05 -1.58 0.36
CA PRO A 49 -1.72 -1.96 0.85
C PRO A 49 -0.73 -2.07 -0.30
N TYR A 50 0.46 -1.50 -0.12
CA TYR A 50 1.56 -1.66 -1.06
C TYR A 50 2.49 -2.73 -0.52
N VAL A 51 2.44 -3.93 -1.10
CA VAL A 51 3.25 -5.07 -0.68
C VAL A 51 4.55 -5.06 -1.49
N LEU A 52 5.68 -5.24 -0.79
CA LEU A 52 6.97 -5.47 -1.42
C LEU A 52 7.15 -6.96 -1.65
N ASP A 53 7.66 -7.33 -2.83
CA ASP A 53 7.84 -8.72 -3.24
C ASP A 53 8.81 -9.51 -2.33
N ASP A 54 9.65 -8.79 -1.56
CA ASP A 54 10.66 -9.33 -0.66
C ASP A 54 10.28 -9.18 0.83
N GLN A 55 9.05 -8.76 1.16
CA GLN A 55 8.60 -8.73 2.56
C GLN A 55 8.03 -10.07 3.04
N LEU A 56 8.45 -10.45 4.25
CA LEU A 56 7.82 -11.51 5.03
C LEU A 56 6.56 -10.98 5.71
N CYS A 57 5.62 -11.89 6.03
CA CYS A 57 4.44 -11.52 6.81
C CYS A 57 4.83 -11.04 8.21
N ASP A 58 4.34 -9.87 8.63
CA ASP A 58 4.62 -9.30 9.96
C ASP A 58 4.07 -10.13 11.11
N GLU A 59 3.02 -10.94 10.88
CA GLU A 59 2.43 -11.81 11.91
C GLU A 59 3.14 -13.16 12.01
N CYS A 60 3.39 -13.78 10.86
CA CYS A 60 3.81 -15.18 10.78
C CYS A 60 5.31 -15.32 10.49
N ALA A 61 6.00 -14.25 10.09
CA ALA A 61 7.42 -14.21 9.72
C ALA A 61 7.85 -15.34 8.77
N GLY A 62 6.94 -15.75 7.87
CA GLY A 62 7.17 -16.86 6.93
C GLY A 62 6.88 -18.26 7.48
N ALA A 63 6.56 -18.42 8.76
CA ALA A 63 6.33 -19.73 9.40
C ALA A 63 5.15 -20.50 8.78
N ARG A 64 4.10 -19.80 8.33
CA ARG A 64 2.90 -20.43 7.73
C ARG A 64 2.99 -20.62 6.22
N CYS A 65 4.03 -20.11 5.57
CA CYS A 65 4.21 -20.20 4.11
C CYS A 65 5.55 -20.84 3.70
N GLY A 66 6.23 -21.52 4.63
CA GLY A 66 7.50 -22.19 4.35
C GLY A 66 8.64 -21.22 3.99
N GLY A 67 8.64 -20.03 4.59
CA GLY A 67 9.66 -18.99 4.35
C GLY A 67 9.51 -18.23 3.03
N LYS A 68 8.37 -18.35 2.35
CA LYS A 68 8.11 -17.62 1.09
C LYS A 68 7.74 -16.16 1.35
N PHE A 69 8.27 -15.25 0.54
CA PHE A 69 7.93 -13.82 0.54
C PHE A 69 6.57 -13.56 -0.13
N ALA A 70 5.95 -12.42 0.18
CA ALA A 70 4.55 -12.15 -0.11
C ALA A 70 4.29 -11.87 -1.61
N PRO A 71 3.50 -12.74 -2.25
CA PRO A 71 2.27 -12.27 -2.89
C PRO A 71 1.01 -13.03 -2.43
N PHE A 72 1.19 -14.08 -1.62
CA PHE A 72 0.10 -14.92 -1.11
C PHE A 72 0.16 -14.87 0.42
N PHE A 73 -0.81 -14.20 1.03
CA PHE A 73 -0.94 -14.13 2.49
C PHE A 73 -0.86 -15.53 3.13
N CYS A 74 -0.36 -15.60 4.37
CA CYS A 74 -0.42 -16.79 5.20
C CYS A 74 -1.90 -17.25 5.21
N ALA A 75 -2.25 -18.30 4.46
CA ALA A 75 -3.59 -18.87 4.53
C ALA A 75 -3.84 -19.28 5.99
N ASN A 76 -5.01 -18.93 6.52
CA ASN A 76 -5.41 -19.32 7.88
C ASN A 76 -5.46 -20.84 8.03
#